data_AF-A0A645F5V5-F1
#
_entry.id   AF-A0A645F5V5-F1
#
_cell.length_a   1.000
_cell.length_b   1.000
_cell.length_c   1.000
_cell.angle_alpha   90.00
_cell.angle_beta   90.00
_cell.angle_gamma   90.00
#
_symmetry.space_group_name_H-M   'P 1'
#
loop_
_entity.id
_entity.type
_entity.pdbx_description
1 polymer ?
#
loop_
_entity_poly.entity_id
_entity_poly.type
_entity_poly.pdbx_seq_one_letter_code
_entity_poly.pdbx_strand_id
1 'polypeptide(L)'
;MATVSRWNCKEIPDLVDVVVENNVDIFAFGRYCPSMSDRDSCCSPEEYHEMMERCWEKFGQYKDSSTTFNLKDHLWTLFQYEKGIFHPSDYPDDEYVYDGCNCGNCHLTILSDGAVYACRRMESKVGNALTDDLYDLFTGAKMDQYREYEKFEKCAKCELLRFCRGCPAVASGYHGNLYAPDPQCWKEINA
;
A
#
# COMPACT_ATOMS: atom_id res chain seq x y z
N MET A 1 -8.04 -4.06 12.66
CA MET A 1 -7.36 -3.24 11.63
C MET A 1 -7.70 -1.78 11.87
N ALA A 2 -6.72 -0.88 11.81
CA ALA A 2 -6.92 0.56 11.94
C ALA A 2 -6.70 1.29 10.60
N THR A 3 -7.43 2.39 10.38
CA THR A 3 -7.19 3.31 9.26
C THR A 3 -6.35 4.48 9.73
N VAL A 4 -5.23 4.75 9.05
CA VAL A 4 -4.31 5.85 9.39
C VAL A 4 -4.64 7.08 8.57
N SER A 5 -4.76 8.23 9.24
CA SER A 5 -4.92 9.56 8.66
C SER A 5 -4.20 10.60 9.53
N ARG A 6 -4.13 11.85 9.08
CA ARG A 6 -3.55 12.95 9.86
C ARG A 6 -4.17 13.08 11.26
N TRP A 7 -5.45 12.71 11.40
CA TRP A 7 -6.22 12.86 12.64
C TRP A 7 -5.79 11.92 13.75
N ASN A 8 -5.28 10.73 13.40
CA ASN A 8 -4.98 9.67 14.37
C ASN A 8 -3.58 9.06 14.22
N CYS A 9 -2.75 9.53 13.27
CA CYS A 9 -1.41 8.99 13.01
C CYS A 9 -0.58 8.84 14.29
N LYS A 10 -0.64 9.83 15.18
CA LYS A 10 0.13 9.86 16.43
C LYS A 10 -0.37 8.87 17.50
N GLU A 11 -1.61 8.40 17.36
CA GLU A 11 -2.30 7.51 18.30
C GLU A 11 -2.23 6.03 17.87
N ILE A 12 -1.91 5.75 16.60
CA ILE A 12 -1.78 4.37 16.08
C ILE A 12 -0.78 3.52 16.89
N PRO A 13 0.39 4.03 17.32
CA PRO A 13 1.31 3.24 18.14
C PRO A 13 0.73 2.87 19.51
N ASP A 14 -0.08 3.73 20.12
CA ASP A 14 -0.67 3.49 21.44
C ASP A 14 -1.81 2.45 21.35
N LEU A 15 -2.48 2.36 20.18
CA LEU A 15 -3.41 1.26 19.89
C LEU A 15 -2.74 -0.13 19.97
N VAL A 16 -1.42 -0.23 19.78
CA VAL A 16 -0.70 -1.51 19.88
C VAL A 16 -0.78 -2.06 21.31
N ASP A 17 -0.67 -1.21 22.33
CA ASP A 17 -0.83 -1.63 23.73
C ASP A 17 -2.24 -2.17 23.97
N VAL A 18 -3.26 -1.43 23.51
CA VAL A 18 -4.67 -1.79 23.69
C VAL A 18 -4.99 -3.14 23.05
N VAL A 19 -4.49 -3.42 21.84
CA VAL A 19 -4.79 -4.69 21.16
C VAL A 19 -4.13 -5.88 21.86
N VAL A 20 -2.93 -5.70 22.42
CA VAL A 20 -2.25 -6.75 23.19
C VAL A 20 -2.96 -6.99 24.52
N GLU A 21 -3.31 -5.94 25.26
CA GLU A 21 -4.09 -6.03 26.51
C GLU A 21 -5.41 -6.79 26.33
N ASN A 22 -6.04 -6.65 25.16
CA ASN A 22 -7.29 -7.30 24.82
C ASN A 22 -7.12 -8.65 24.08
N ASN A 23 -5.91 -9.18 23.97
CA ASN A 23 -5.59 -10.46 23.32
C ASN A 23 -6.14 -10.55 21.87
N VAL A 24 -6.05 -9.47 21.11
CA VAL A 24 -6.47 -9.48 19.70
C VAL A 24 -5.55 -10.40 18.90
N ASP A 25 -6.11 -11.25 18.05
CA ASP A 25 -5.31 -12.23 17.28
C ASP A 25 -4.36 -11.56 16.28
N ILE A 26 -4.86 -10.57 15.52
CA ILE A 26 -4.10 -9.91 14.45
C ILE A 26 -4.36 -8.40 14.47
N PHE A 27 -3.28 -7.61 14.52
CA PHE A 27 -3.32 -6.18 14.30
C PHE A 27 -2.57 -5.80 13.02
N ALA A 28 -3.16 -4.88 12.27
CA ALA A 28 -2.59 -4.26 11.09
C ALA A 28 -3.22 -2.89 10.92
N PHE A 29 -2.53 -1.99 10.23
CA PHE A 29 -3.11 -0.74 9.79
C PHE A 29 -3.01 -0.59 8.28
N GLY A 30 -3.81 0.32 7.74
CA GLY A 30 -3.72 0.75 6.36
C GLY A 30 -4.06 2.22 6.24
N ARG A 31 -3.58 2.87 5.19
CA ARG A 31 -3.78 4.30 5.01
C ARG A 31 -5.20 4.64 4.54
N TYR A 32 -5.68 5.79 4.98
CA TYR A 32 -6.82 6.45 4.37
C TYR A 32 -6.50 6.73 2.89
N CYS A 33 -7.47 6.46 2.02
CA CYS A 33 -7.34 6.75 0.60
C CYS A 33 -8.10 8.06 0.34
N PRO A 34 -7.40 9.19 0.13
CA PRO A 34 -8.05 10.47 -0.04
C PRO A 34 -8.77 10.56 -1.39
N SER A 35 -9.52 11.64 -1.55
CA SER A 35 -9.91 12.28 -2.79
C SER A 35 -9.17 13.61 -2.92
N MET A 36 -9.24 14.25 -4.10
CA MET A 36 -8.60 15.56 -4.28
C MET A 36 -9.16 16.63 -3.35
N SER A 37 -10.44 16.50 -2.93
CA SER A 37 -11.09 17.46 -2.03
C SER A 37 -10.68 17.34 -0.56
N ASP A 38 -10.12 16.22 -0.12
CA ASP A 38 -9.80 15.96 1.28
C ASP A 38 -8.37 15.42 1.48
N ARG A 39 -7.49 15.73 0.53
CA ARG A 39 -6.05 15.39 0.56
C ARG A 39 -5.34 15.84 1.84
N ASP A 40 -5.82 16.92 2.47
CA ASP A 40 -5.31 17.45 3.75
C ASP A 40 -5.55 16.50 4.94
N SER A 41 -6.27 15.39 4.73
CA SER A 41 -6.43 14.30 5.68
C SER A 41 -5.25 13.31 5.66
N CYS A 42 -4.34 13.41 4.70
CA CYS A 42 -3.11 12.62 4.66
C CYS A 42 -2.07 13.21 5.61
N CYS A 43 -1.32 12.33 6.28
CA CYS A 43 -0.14 12.72 7.07
C CYS A 43 0.98 13.14 6.12
N SER A 44 1.95 13.92 6.62
CA SER A 44 3.19 14.09 5.87
C SER A 44 3.98 12.77 5.80
N PRO A 45 4.93 12.63 4.85
CA PRO A 45 5.84 11.49 4.82
C PRO A 45 6.59 11.27 6.14
N GLU A 46 7.04 12.37 6.77
CA GLU A 46 7.78 12.34 8.03
C GLU A 46 6.89 11.89 9.20
N GLU A 47 5.68 12.42 9.31
CA GLU A 47 4.71 12.00 10.33
C GLU A 47 4.35 10.52 10.19
N TYR A 48 4.23 10.03 8.96
CA TYR A 48 3.94 8.62 8.69
C TYR A 48 5.14 7.73 9.02
N HIS A 49 6.36 8.15 8.66
CA HIS A 49 7.59 7.46 9.01
C HIS A 49 7.79 7.37 10.53
N GLU A 50 7.60 8.47 11.25
CA GLU A 50 7.68 8.49 12.73
C GLU A 50 6.66 7.56 13.38
N MET A 51 5.43 7.52 12.88
CA MET A 51 4.42 6.56 13.36
C MET A 51 4.89 5.12 13.14
N MET A 52 5.46 4.80 11.97
CA MET A 52 5.95 3.46 11.66
C MET A 52 7.11 3.05 12.58
N GLU A 53 8.04 3.96 12.88
CA GLU A 53 9.12 3.73 13.87
C GLU A 53 8.55 3.38 15.25
N ARG A 54 7.61 4.18 15.76
CA ARG A 54 6.96 3.93 17.06
C ARG A 54 6.19 2.61 17.08
N CYS A 55 5.50 2.26 15.99
CA CYS A 55 4.83 0.97 15.87
C CYS A 55 5.84 -0.19 15.87
N TRP A 56 6.96 -0.04 15.17
CA TRP A 56 8.00 -1.05 15.09
C TRP A 56 8.63 -1.34 16.45
N GLU A 57 8.91 -0.30 17.24
CA GLU A 57 9.37 -0.43 18.62
C GLU A 57 8.37 -1.24 19.48
N LYS A 58 7.09 -0.91 19.38
CA LYS A 58 6.01 -1.62 20.09
C LYS A 58 5.90 -3.09 19.65
N PHE A 59 6.00 -3.36 18.34
CA PHE A 59 6.00 -4.73 17.83
C PHE A 59 7.18 -5.54 18.40
N GLY A 60 8.35 -4.92 18.52
CA GLY A 60 9.52 -5.53 19.16
C GLY A 60 9.31 -5.80 20.65
N GLN A 61 8.67 -4.86 21.37
CA GLN A 61 8.32 -5.02 22.80
C GLN A 61 7.35 -6.19 23.03
N TYR A 62 6.38 -6.39 22.13
CA TYR A 62 5.34 -7.42 22.25
C TYR A 62 5.55 -8.64 21.35
N LYS A 63 6.78 -8.88 20.88
CA LYS A 63 7.11 -9.99 19.97
C LYS A 63 6.72 -11.38 20.51
N ASP A 64 6.70 -11.53 21.85
CA ASP A 64 6.37 -12.79 22.54
C ASP A 64 4.90 -12.86 22.98
N SER A 65 4.07 -11.87 22.61
CA SER A 65 2.63 -11.89 22.84
C SER A 65 1.90 -12.82 21.86
N SER A 66 0.63 -13.12 22.15
CA SER A 66 -0.22 -13.90 21.22
C SER A 66 -0.70 -13.09 20.01
N THR A 67 -0.54 -11.77 20.02
CA THR A 67 -0.98 -10.89 18.93
C THR A 67 0.03 -10.89 17.79
N THR A 68 -0.43 -11.20 16.58
CA THR A 68 0.38 -11.07 15.36
C THR A 68 0.27 -9.68 14.77
N PHE A 69 1.40 -9.02 14.52
CA PHE A 69 1.46 -7.72 13.87
C PHE A 69 1.74 -7.87 12.37
N ASN A 70 0.72 -7.67 11.55
CA ASN A 70 0.81 -7.82 10.10
C ASN A 70 1.26 -6.51 9.43
N LEU A 71 2.34 -6.58 8.64
CA LEU A 71 2.93 -5.46 7.91
C LEU A 71 2.21 -5.22 6.56
N LYS A 72 0.92 -4.89 6.62
CA LYS A 72 0.07 -4.83 5.42
C LYS A 72 0.38 -3.68 4.45
N ASP A 73 0.79 -2.52 4.95
CA ASP A 73 1.05 -1.35 4.10
C ASP A 73 2.34 -1.49 3.29
N HIS A 74 2.31 -1.11 2.01
CA HIS A 74 3.46 -1.26 1.10
C HIS A 74 4.69 -0.46 1.54
N LEU A 75 4.52 0.62 2.32
CA LEU A 75 5.65 1.39 2.82
C LEU A 75 6.48 0.64 3.88
N TRP A 76 5.99 -0.48 4.43
CA TRP A 76 6.81 -1.37 5.27
C TRP A 76 8.01 -1.97 4.52
N THR A 77 7.93 -2.14 3.20
CA THR A 77 9.07 -2.60 2.39
C THR A 77 10.19 -1.57 2.39
N LEU A 78 9.84 -0.29 2.22
CA LEU A 78 10.81 0.81 2.33
C LEU A 78 11.41 0.88 3.74
N PHE A 79 10.56 0.81 4.76
CA PHE A 79 11.00 0.83 6.16
C PHE A 79 12.01 -0.30 6.46
N GLN A 80 11.69 -1.54 6.07
CA GLN A 80 12.58 -2.69 6.29
C GLN A 80 13.87 -2.59 5.48
N TYR A 81 13.81 -2.01 4.27
CA TYR A 81 15.00 -1.74 3.46
C TYR A 81 15.97 -0.79 4.18
N GLU A 82 15.47 0.33 4.72
CA GLU A 82 16.31 1.30 5.44
C GLU A 82 16.87 0.74 6.75
N LYS A 83 16.18 -0.22 7.37
CA LYS A 83 16.65 -0.95 8.55
C LYS A 83 17.65 -2.09 8.24
N GLY A 84 17.93 -2.37 6.97
CA GLY A 84 18.79 -3.49 6.56
C GLY A 84 18.17 -4.87 6.87
N ILE A 85 16.84 -4.94 6.95
CA ILE A 85 16.09 -6.19 7.16
C ILE A 85 15.71 -6.80 5.81
N PHE A 86 15.39 -5.95 4.83
CA PHE A 86 15.02 -6.36 3.48
C PHE A 86 16.10 -5.93 2.47
N HIS A 87 16.58 -6.86 1.65
CA HIS A 87 17.58 -6.58 0.62
C HIS A 87 17.05 -7.00 -0.76
N PRO A 88 16.90 -6.06 -1.72
CA PRO A 88 16.54 -6.40 -3.10
C PRO A 88 17.47 -7.43 -3.75
N SER A 89 18.74 -7.47 -3.33
CA SER A 89 19.76 -8.42 -3.80
C SER A 89 19.47 -9.88 -3.43
N ASP A 90 18.55 -10.14 -2.51
CA ASP A 90 18.14 -11.50 -2.15
C ASP A 90 17.24 -12.13 -3.24
N TYR A 91 16.79 -11.33 -4.20
CA TYR A 91 15.98 -11.75 -5.35
C TYR A 91 16.81 -11.75 -6.64
N PRO A 92 16.43 -12.57 -7.64
CA PRO A 92 17.12 -12.56 -8.92
C PRO A 92 17.00 -11.20 -9.63
N ASP A 93 18.05 -10.85 -10.37
CA ASP A 93 18.10 -9.67 -11.22
C ASP A 93 17.32 -9.94 -12.52
N ASP A 94 16.00 -9.88 -12.41
CA ASP A 94 15.03 -10.08 -13.48
C ASP A 94 14.00 -8.93 -13.50
N GLU A 95 13.05 -8.98 -14.42
CA GLU A 95 12.04 -7.94 -14.61
C GLU A 95 10.77 -8.12 -13.76
N TYR A 96 10.65 -9.20 -12.97
CA TYR A 96 9.40 -9.56 -12.33
C TYR A 96 9.08 -8.70 -11.10
N VAL A 97 7.80 -8.37 -10.93
CA VAL A 97 7.31 -7.72 -9.71
C VAL A 97 7.03 -8.78 -8.65
N TYR A 98 7.76 -8.71 -7.53
CA TYR A 98 7.68 -9.70 -6.45
C TYR A 98 6.70 -9.31 -5.34
N ASP A 99 6.57 -8.02 -5.04
CA ASP A 99 5.68 -7.54 -3.98
C ASP A 99 5.24 -6.10 -4.24
N GLY A 100 4.30 -5.58 -3.45
CA GLY A 100 3.76 -4.23 -3.48
C GLY A 100 2.25 -4.25 -3.76
N CYS A 101 1.73 -3.24 -4.46
CA CYS A 101 0.30 -3.20 -4.76
C CYS A 101 -0.13 -4.35 -5.68
N ASN A 102 -1.17 -5.07 -5.27
CA ASN A 102 -1.74 -6.21 -6.00
C ASN A 102 -2.74 -5.82 -7.09
N CYS A 103 -3.07 -4.52 -7.23
CA CYS A 103 -4.02 -4.02 -8.24
C CYS A 103 -3.64 -4.53 -9.62
N GLY A 104 -4.52 -5.30 -10.24
CA GLY A 104 -4.29 -5.91 -11.55
C GLY A 104 -3.22 -7.01 -11.58
N ASN A 105 -2.44 -7.25 -10.53
CA ASN A 105 -1.46 -8.34 -10.51
C ASN A 105 -2.05 -9.65 -9.95
N CYS A 106 -2.64 -9.58 -8.77
CA CYS A 106 -3.35 -10.71 -8.13
C CYS A 106 -4.63 -10.27 -7.40
N HIS A 107 -5.11 -9.06 -7.71
CA HIS A 107 -6.32 -8.47 -7.14
C HIS A 107 -7.21 -7.90 -8.23
N LEU A 108 -8.50 -8.20 -8.14
CA LEU A 108 -9.60 -7.46 -8.76
C LEU A 108 -10.75 -7.36 -7.74
N THR A 109 -11.71 -6.46 -7.97
CA THR A 109 -12.91 -6.36 -7.13
C THR A 109 -14.16 -6.49 -7.98
N ILE A 110 -15.16 -7.24 -7.51
CA ILE A 110 -16.49 -7.30 -8.09
C ILE A 110 -17.46 -6.67 -7.10
N LEU A 111 -18.23 -5.66 -7.52
CA LEU A 111 -19.28 -5.03 -6.73
C LEU A 111 -20.59 -5.82 -6.84
N SER A 112 -21.58 -5.49 -6.00
CA SER A 112 -22.86 -6.23 -5.94
C SER A 112 -23.71 -6.12 -7.20
N ASP A 113 -23.47 -5.12 -8.06
CA ASP A 113 -24.09 -4.96 -9.37
C ASP A 113 -23.31 -5.66 -10.51
N GLY A 114 -22.29 -6.44 -10.15
CA GLY A 114 -21.40 -7.13 -11.06
C GLY A 114 -20.25 -6.27 -11.60
N ALA A 115 -20.21 -4.95 -11.33
CA ALA A 115 -19.13 -4.11 -11.85
C ALA A 115 -17.76 -4.59 -11.35
N VAL A 116 -16.83 -4.78 -12.29
CA VAL A 116 -15.47 -5.25 -12.02
C VAL A 116 -14.52 -4.05 -12.04
N TYR A 117 -13.70 -3.93 -11.00
CA TYR A 117 -12.69 -2.89 -10.83
C TYR A 117 -11.30 -3.50 -10.64
N ALA A 118 -10.27 -2.88 -11.19
CA ALA A 118 -8.89 -3.23 -10.87
C ALA A 118 -8.57 -2.96 -9.39
N CYS A 119 -9.05 -1.83 -8.85
CA CYS A 119 -9.00 -1.51 -7.44
C CYS A 119 -10.22 -0.66 -7.03
N ARG A 120 -11.06 -1.17 -6.12
CA ARG A 120 -12.26 -0.45 -5.64
C ARG A 120 -12.01 0.88 -4.92
N ARG A 121 -10.75 1.24 -4.65
CA ARG A 121 -10.37 2.48 -3.94
C ARG A 121 -10.10 3.66 -4.87
N MET A 122 -10.17 3.45 -6.18
CA MET A 122 -10.03 4.48 -7.21
C MET A 122 -10.95 4.17 -8.38
N GLU A 123 -11.23 5.16 -9.23
CA GLU A 123 -12.01 4.93 -10.45
C GLU A 123 -11.20 4.04 -11.40
N SER A 124 -11.60 2.77 -11.48
CA SER A 124 -10.85 1.74 -12.20
C SER A 124 -11.74 0.63 -12.74
N LYS A 125 -12.96 0.98 -13.15
CA LYS A 125 -13.90 0.01 -13.69
C LYS A 125 -13.35 -0.58 -14.99
N VAL A 126 -13.21 -1.90 -15.03
CA VAL A 126 -12.71 -2.64 -16.20
C VAL A 126 -13.81 -3.43 -16.91
N GLY A 127 -14.92 -3.78 -16.23
CA GLY A 127 -15.99 -4.56 -16.86
C GLY A 127 -17.18 -4.84 -15.96
N ASN A 128 -17.93 -5.90 -16.27
CA ASN A 128 -19.01 -6.44 -15.45
C ASN A 128 -19.03 -7.98 -15.49
N ALA A 129 -18.95 -8.63 -14.32
CA ALA A 129 -18.89 -10.09 -14.17
C ALA A 129 -20.19 -10.81 -14.56
N LEU A 130 -21.30 -10.08 -14.76
CA LEU A 130 -22.57 -10.64 -15.23
C LEU A 130 -22.61 -10.77 -16.76
N THR A 131 -21.73 -10.07 -17.48
CA THR A 131 -21.72 -10.02 -18.96
C THR A 131 -20.39 -10.45 -19.56
N ASP A 132 -19.28 -10.22 -18.87
CA ASP A 132 -17.93 -10.38 -19.38
C ASP A 132 -17.27 -11.62 -18.77
N ASP A 133 -16.37 -12.27 -19.51
CA ASP A 133 -15.53 -13.33 -18.97
C ASP A 133 -14.42 -12.75 -18.06
N LEU A 134 -14.26 -13.31 -16.86
CA LEU A 134 -13.30 -12.79 -15.88
C LEU A 134 -11.85 -13.02 -16.27
N TYR A 135 -11.55 -14.12 -16.97
CA TYR A 135 -10.20 -14.40 -17.43
C TYR A 135 -9.83 -13.37 -18.51
N ASP A 136 -10.70 -13.17 -19.50
CA ASP A 136 -10.48 -12.19 -20.57
C ASP A 136 -10.38 -10.75 -20.03
N LEU A 137 -11.20 -10.38 -19.04
CA LEU A 137 -11.08 -9.09 -18.37
C LEU A 137 -9.74 -8.95 -17.65
N PHE A 138 -9.29 -9.99 -16.95
CA PHE A 138 -8.07 -9.95 -16.15
C PHE A 138 -6.81 -9.96 -17.01
N THR A 139 -6.78 -10.72 -18.10
CA THR A 139 -5.63 -10.77 -19.03
C THR A 139 -5.76 -9.78 -20.19
N GLY A 140 -6.79 -8.93 -20.16
CA GLY A 140 -7.09 -7.99 -21.23
C GLY A 140 -6.50 -6.60 -21.03
N ALA A 141 -6.48 -5.84 -22.13
CA ALA A 141 -5.87 -4.50 -22.20
C ALA A 141 -6.39 -3.49 -21.16
N LYS A 142 -7.64 -3.65 -20.68
CA LYS A 142 -8.18 -2.77 -19.63
C LYS A 142 -7.52 -2.98 -18.28
N MET A 143 -7.14 -4.22 -17.95
CA MET A 143 -6.40 -4.54 -16.73
C MET A 143 -4.91 -4.22 -16.89
N ASP A 144 -4.35 -4.40 -18.09
CA ASP A 144 -2.94 -4.10 -18.38
C ASP A 144 -2.56 -2.63 -18.14
N GLN A 145 -3.52 -1.70 -18.25
CA GLN A 145 -3.32 -0.29 -17.90
C GLN A 145 -2.88 -0.04 -16.45
N TYR A 146 -3.02 -1.03 -15.56
CA TYR A 146 -2.57 -0.97 -14.17
C TYR A 146 -1.25 -1.73 -13.91
N ARG A 147 -0.63 -2.28 -14.96
CA ARG A 147 0.62 -3.07 -14.92
C ARG A 147 1.80 -2.35 -15.61
N GLU A 148 1.66 -1.06 -15.93
CA GLU A 148 2.69 -0.25 -16.60
C GLU A 148 3.65 0.35 -15.56
N TYR A 149 4.46 -0.51 -14.93
CA TYR A 149 5.30 -0.15 -13.78
C TYR A 149 6.38 0.90 -14.08
N GLU A 150 6.78 1.02 -15.34
CA GLU A 150 7.70 2.03 -15.84
C GLU A 150 7.11 3.46 -15.84
N LYS A 151 5.78 3.59 -15.76
CA LYS A 151 5.11 4.90 -15.72
C LYS A 151 5.14 5.58 -14.35
N PHE A 152 5.49 4.87 -13.28
CA PHE A 152 5.57 5.47 -11.94
C PHE A 152 6.65 6.57 -11.90
N GLU A 153 6.22 7.83 -11.75
CA GLU A 153 7.07 9.02 -11.93
C GLU A 153 8.32 9.01 -11.04
N LYS A 154 8.14 8.59 -9.78
CA LYS A 154 9.20 8.43 -8.77
C LYS A 154 9.70 6.99 -8.75
N CYS A 155 8.81 6.03 -8.57
CA CYS A 155 9.22 4.65 -8.28
C CYS A 155 9.95 3.95 -9.42
N ALA A 156 9.75 4.34 -10.68
CA ALA A 156 10.48 3.77 -11.82
C ALA A 156 12.01 4.00 -11.73
N LYS A 157 12.44 4.97 -10.94
CA LYS A 157 13.86 5.30 -10.67
C LYS A 157 14.35 4.76 -9.33
N CYS A 158 13.51 4.02 -8.60
CA CYS A 158 13.81 3.50 -7.27
C CYS A 158 14.24 2.03 -7.35
N GLU A 159 15.24 1.67 -6.56
CA GLU A 159 15.69 0.28 -6.40
C GLU A 159 14.60 -0.64 -5.81
N LEU A 160 13.56 -0.07 -5.21
CA LEU A 160 12.41 -0.79 -4.66
C LEU A 160 11.23 -0.88 -5.64
N LEU A 161 11.40 -0.53 -6.92
CA LEU A 161 10.34 -0.58 -7.94
C LEU A 161 9.61 -1.91 -7.93
N ARG A 162 10.32 -3.02 -7.74
CA ARG A 162 9.77 -4.38 -7.85
C ARG A 162 9.08 -4.88 -6.58
N PHE A 163 9.12 -4.10 -5.50
CA PHE A 163 8.70 -4.55 -4.16
C PHE A 163 7.77 -3.60 -3.40
N CYS A 164 7.75 -2.29 -3.72
CA CYS A 164 7.02 -1.30 -2.94
C CYS A 164 5.97 -0.54 -3.78
N ARG A 165 6.40 0.47 -4.54
CA ARG A 165 5.58 1.38 -5.39
C ARG A 165 4.50 2.18 -4.65
N GLY A 166 4.42 2.09 -3.32
CA GLY A 166 3.36 2.73 -2.55
C GLY A 166 1.96 2.22 -2.93
N CYS A 167 0.93 3.01 -2.67
CA CYS A 167 -0.45 2.69 -3.01
C CYS A 167 -0.94 3.57 -4.18
N PRO A 168 -1.14 3.02 -5.40
CA PRO A 168 -1.64 3.77 -6.56
C PRO A 168 -3.00 4.43 -6.31
N ALA A 169 -3.85 3.84 -5.47
CA ALA A 169 -5.14 4.45 -5.10
C ALA A 169 -4.95 5.70 -4.23
N VAL A 170 -3.97 5.70 -3.30
CA VAL A 170 -3.66 6.88 -2.49
C VAL A 170 -3.08 7.99 -3.37
N ALA A 171 -2.15 7.65 -4.28
CA ALA A 171 -1.60 8.60 -5.26
C ALA A 171 -2.69 9.16 -6.18
N SER A 172 -3.57 8.30 -6.71
CA SER A 172 -4.71 8.71 -7.53
C SER A 172 -5.66 9.65 -6.80
N GLY A 173 -5.98 9.33 -5.54
CA GLY A 173 -6.80 10.18 -4.70
C GLY A 173 -6.20 11.55 -4.44
N TYR A 174 -4.90 11.60 -4.14
CA TYR A 174 -4.20 12.82 -3.74
C TYR A 174 -3.83 13.72 -4.94
N HIS A 175 -3.33 13.11 -6.02
CA HIS A 175 -2.78 13.80 -7.20
C HIS A 175 -3.70 13.77 -8.42
N GLY A 176 -4.75 12.94 -8.42
CA GLY A 176 -5.53 12.64 -9.62
C GLY A 176 -4.83 11.68 -10.59
N ASN A 177 -3.65 11.16 -10.25
CA ASN A 177 -2.86 10.25 -11.09
C ASN A 177 -2.34 9.07 -10.25
N LEU A 178 -2.64 7.84 -10.67
CA LEU A 178 -2.21 6.63 -9.97
C LEU A 178 -0.70 6.34 -10.08
N TYR A 179 -0.05 6.91 -11.10
CA TYR A 179 1.39 6.81 -11.33
C TYR A 179 2.21 7.94 -10.70
N ALA A 180 1.54 8.89 -10.05
CA ALA A 180 2.21 9.94 -9.29
C ALA A 180 2.92 9.35 -8.05
N PRO A 181 3.88 10.07 -7.45
CA PRO A 181 4.51 9.66 -6.21
C PRO A 181 3.48 9.42 -5.11
N ASP A 182 3.68 8.38 -4.30
CA ASP A 182 2.89 8.19 -3.09
C ASP A 182 3.12 9.36 -2.12
N PRO A 183 2.08 10.12 -1.72
CA PRO A 183 2.24 11.35 -0.94
C PRO A 183 2.78 11.12 0.48
N GLN A 184 2.86 9.87 0.94
CA GLN A 184 3.38 9.50 2.25
C GLN A 184 4.72 8.75 2.17
N CYS A 185 5.30 8.60 0.97
CA CYS A 185 6.61 7.99 0.79
C CYS A 185 7.74 9.00 1.07
N TRP A 186 8.55 8.73 2.09
CA TRP A 186 9.63 9.61 2.56
C TRP A 186 10.98 9.42 1.86
N LYS A 187 11.13 8.38 1.04
CA LYS A 187 12.40 8.13 0.33
C LYS A 187 12.64 9.19 -0.74
N GLU A 188 13.73 9.91 -0.67
CA GLU A 188 14.16 10.77 -1.77
C GLU A 188 14.91 9.98 -2.83
N ILE A 189 14.71 10.33 -4.11
CA ILE A 189 15.43 9.75 -5.24
C ILE A 189 16.24 10.88 -5.87
N ASN A 190 17.57 10.74 -5.82
CA ASN A 190 18.46 11.70 -6.48
C ASN A 190 18.23 11.61 -7.99
N ALA A 191 17.93 12.76 -8.60
CA ALA A 191 17.71 12.90 -10.03
C ALA A 191 19.01 12.67 -10.85
#